data_AF-A0A9D5MQZ9-F1
#
_entry.id   AF-A0A9D5MQZ9-F1
#
_cell.length_a   1.000
_cell.length_b   1.000
_cell.length_c   1.000
_cell.angle_alpha   90.00
_cell.angle_beta   90.00
_cell.angle_gamma   90.00
#
_symmetry.space_group_name_H-M   'P 1'
#
loop_
_entity.id
_entity.type
_entity.pdbx_description
1 polymer ?
#
loop_
_entity_poly.entity_id
_entity_poly.type
_entity_poly.pdbx_seq_one_letter_code
_entity_poly.pdbx_strand_id
1 'polypeptide(L)'
;MVCKCPSCDGALEYNPGLDKMECPFCGGMFETQDVMSGQNKQDHVVKMTPPSFNGFGAETGTDTNAYAQPQTGDVTQEAENTMECNIYTCTACGAELSVNGVEASTFCAYCGQPTIVFSRVSKELMPKYIVPFRIQKDQAVNGIREKLNKGFFVPREIKNFEVERVRGIYVPYFLFDVYYYDHQRLKGTVGSGKHKKTKYFLREAECEFKRITCDASKQLNDESSQRLEPYDLRVIKPFEAGYLSGFYADRYDMTDKQLTGVAVGRTKAMFDEQMKRSVRASNVHIIESNPSFKIRNAEYALLPAWFMTFRYNNEPYTMLVNGQTGKVVGAVPFAKKKLISMFVIIAILASFICTLLMSALLSSEVDGDIFGFIGIAGFIMYSTGIGAFNSVKKNIELTKAQKTNRFVRDRQEDN
;
A
#
# COMPACT_ATOMS: atom_id res chain seq x y z
N MET A 1 12.44 4.83 -20.72
CA MET A 1 13.75 5.53 -20.75
C MET A 1 14.74 4.72 -19.91
N VAL A 2 15.58 3.91 -20.56
CA VAL A 2 16.51 2.99 -19.88
C VAL A 2 17.86 3.69 -19.69
N CYS A 3 18.38 3.72 -18.46
CA CYS A 3 19.72 4.26 -18.18
C CYS A 3 20.78 3.33 -18.77
N LYS A 4 21.69 3.87 -19.58
CA LYS A 4 22.73 3.08 -20.28
C LYS A 4 24.05 3.13 -19.53
N CYS A 5 24.74 1.99 -19.45
CA CYS A 5 26.05 1.88 -18.83
C CYS A 5 27.12 2.58 -19.68
N PRO A 6 27.87 3.54 -19.12
CA PRO A 6 28.96 4.20 -19.84
C PRO A 6 30.08 3.24 -20.30
N SER A 7 30.24 2.10 -19.63
CA SER A 7 31.33 1.15 -19.90
C SER A 7 30.99 0.10 -20.94
N CYS A 8 29.73 -0.33 -21.05
CA CYS A 8 29.35 -1.45 -21.92
C CYS A 8 27.99 -1.31 -22.63
N ASP A 9 27.36 -0.13 -22.56
CA ASP A 9 26.02 0.20 -23.10
C ASP A 9 24.85 -0.67 -22.58
N GLY A 10 25.11 -1.55 -21.61
CA GLY A 10 24.08 -2.36 -20.96
C GLY A 10 23.10 -1.52 -20.15
N ALA A 11 21.86 -2.00 -19.99
CA ALA A 11 20.87 -1.36 -19.14
C ALA A 11 21.34 -1.35 -17.67
N LEU A 12 21.33 -0.17 -17.04
CA LEU A 12 21.63 0.00 -15.62
C LEU A 12 20.38 -0.20 -14.77
N GLU A 13 20.52 -0.84 -13.61
CA GLU A 13 19.46 -1.04 -12.61
C GLU A 13 19.77 -0.21 -11.36
N TYR A 14 18.75 0.34 -10.71
CA TYR A 14 18.95 1.06 -9.45
C TYR A 14 19.15 0.06 -8.31
N ASN A 15 20.27 0.18 -7.57
CA ASN A 15 20.58 -0.62 -6.39
C ASN A 15 20.15 0.11 -5.10
N PRO A 16 19.07 -0.34 -4.43
CA PRO A 16 18.55 0.29 -3.21
C PRO A 16 19.51 0.33 -2.03
N GLY A 17 20.38 -0.68 -1.92
CA GLY A 17 21.27 -0.83 -0.77
C GLY A 17 22.41 0.19 -0.79
N LEU A 18 22.76 0.68 -1.97
CA LEU A 18 23.91 1.55 -2.20
C LEU A 18 23.52 2.95 -2.72
N ASP A 19 22.26 3.17 -3.12
CA ASP A 19 21.79 4.40 -3.80
C ASP A 19 22.61 4.71 -5.06
N LYS A 20 22.93 3.64 -5.83
CA LYS A 20 23.77 3.66 -7.03
C LYS A 20 23.10 2.95 -8.21
N MET A 21 23.54 3.29 -9.42
CA MET A 21 23.16 2.56 -10.64
C MET A 21 24.18 1.45 -10.90
N GLU A 22 23.72 0.20 -10.95
CA GLU A 22 24.53 -0.99 -11.16
C GLU A 22 24.31 -1.53 -12.59
N CYS A 23 25.40 -1.93 -13.25
CA CYS A 23 25.31 -2.63 -14.53
C CYS A 23 25.37 -4.16 -14.30
N PRO A 24 24.29 -4.92 -14.55
CA PRO A 24 24.31 -6.38 -14.38
C PRO A 24 25.22 -7.09 -15.40
N PHE A 25 25.61 -6.42 -16.49
CA PHE A 25 26.47 -7.02 -17.52
C PHE A 25 27.97 -6.94 -17.20
N CYS A 26 28.44 -5.77 -16.75
CA CYS A 26 29.87 -5.55 -16.48
C CYS A 26 30.22 -5.35 -14.99
N GLY A 27 29.21 -5.27 -14.10
CA GLY A 27 29.39 -5.03 -12.66
C GLY A 27 29.76 -3.58 -12.30
N GLY A 28 29.73 -2.66 -13.28
CA GLY A 28 30.02 -1.24 -13.04
C GLY A 28 29.00 -0.61 -12.10
N MET A 29 29.49 0.24 -11.19
CA MET A 29 28.69 0.99 -10.21
C MET A 29 28.88 2.48 -10.44
N PHE A 30 27.78 3.20 -10.57
CA PHE A 30 27.78 4.63 -10.90
C PHE A 30 26.91 5.40 -9.92
N GLU A 31 27.32 6.63 -9.60
CA GLU A 31 26.49 7.51 -8.77
C GLU A 31 25.19 7.84 -9.50
N THR A 32 24.06 7.73 -8.78
CA THR A 32 22.73 7.89 -9.39
C THR A 32 22.60 9.25 -10.07
N GLN A 33 22.95 10.33 -9.38
CA GLN A 33 22.82 11.70 -9.92
C GLN A 33 23.66 11.93 -11.19
N ASP A 34 24.85 11.36 -11.27
CA ASP A 34 25.77 11.56 -12.40
C ASP A 34 25.23 10.91 -13.68
N VAL A 35 24.68 9.70 -13.55
CA VAL A 35 24.06 8.97 -14.67
C VAL A 35 22.80 9.69 -15.15
N MET A 36 21.92 10.10 -14.23
CA MET A 36 20.65 10.73 -14.58
C MET A 36 20.85 12.14 -15.18
N SER A 37 21.80 12.92 -14.64
CA SER A 37 22.14 14.24 -15.16
C SER A 37 22.81 14.20 -16.54
N GLY A 38 23.53 13.12 -16.84
CA GLY A 38 24.17 12.89 -18.15
C GLY A 38 23.17 12.65 -19.28
N GLN A 39 22.02 12.02 -18.99
CA GLN A 39 20.99 11.71 -20.00
C GLN A 39 20.09 12.90 -20.34
N ASN A 40 19.78 13.77 -19.37
CA ASN A 40 19.01 14.99 -19.61
C ASN A 40 19.66 15.95 -20.64
N LYS A 41 20.97 15.81 -20.92
CA LYS A 41 21.64 16.57 -21.98
C LYS A 41 21.43 16.00 -23.39
N GLN A 42 21.03 14.74 -23.52
CA GLN A 42 20.83 14.07 -24.81
C GLN A 42 19.36 14.06 -25.28
N ASP A 43 18.39 14.30 -24.40
CA ASP A 43 16.97 14.30 -24.75
C ASP A 43 16.49 15.58 -25.47
N HIS A 44 17.37 16.57 -25.67
CA HIS A 44 17.13 17.65 -26.64
C HIS A 44 17.76 17.26 -27.99
N VAL A 45 16.89 16.93 -28.94
CA VAL A 45 17.12 16.68 -30.38
C VAL A 45 17.37 15.21 -30.77
N VAL A 46 16.28 14.48 -30.98
CA VAL A 46 16.15 13.60 -32.16
C VAL A 46 14.76 13.81 -32.77
N LYS A 47 14.62 14.80 -33.66
CA LYS A 47 13.53 14.79 -34.65
C LYS A 47 13.86 13.70 -35.67
N MET A 48 13.32 12.50 -35.48
CA MET A 48 13.28 11.50 -36.54
C MET A 48 12.10 11.84 -37.45
N THR A 49 12.42 12.51 -38.57
CA THR A 49 11.52 12.69 -39.70
C THR A 49 11.16 11.32 -40.27
N PRO A 50 9.88 10.96 -40.44
CA PRO A 50 9.50 9.75 -41.15
C PRO A 50 9.96 9.84 -42.62
N PRO A 51 10.41 8.76 -43.26
CA PRO A 51 10.72 8.78 -44.68
C PRO A 51 9.44 8.98 -45.50
N SER A 52 9.48 9.99 -46.36
CA SER A 52 8.46 10.35 -47.33
C SER A 52 8.24 9.19 -48.31
N PHE A 53 7.01 8.67 -48.37
CA PHE A 53 6.56 7.83 -49.46
C PHE A 53 5.49 8.59 -50.26
N ASN A 54 5.85 8.98 -51.48
CA ASN A 54 4.97 9.62 -52.46
C ASN A 54 4.04 8.58 -53.11
N GLY A 55 2.75 8.90 -53.26
CA GLY A 55 1.93 8.23 -54.27
C GLY A 55 0.40 8.36 -54.16
N PHE A 56 -0.14 9.38 -54.84
CA PHE A 56 -1.41 9.43 -55.60
C PHE A 56 -2.80 9.46 -54.92
N GLY A 57 -3.44 10.65 -55.01
CA GLY A 57 -4.82 10.98 -55.48
C GLY A 57 -6.03 10.42 -54.72
N ALA A 58 -7.20 11.05 -54.64
CA ALA A 58 -7.74 12.35 -55.05
C ALA A 58 -9.12 12.47 -54.36
N GLU A 59 -9.52 13.69 -53.96
CA GLU A 59 -10.90 14.29 -53.98
C GLU A 59 -12.07 13.53 -53.31
N THR A 60 -13.11 14.10 -52.69
CA THR A 60 -13.62 15.40 -52.23
C THR A 60 -14.92 15.01 -51.48
N GLY A 61 -15.41 15.80 -50.52
CA GLY A 61 -16.75 15.56 -49.96
C GLY A 61 -17.03 16.34 -48.69
N THR A 62 -17.82 17.40 -48.83
CA THR A 62 -18.32 18.28 -47.79
C THR A 62 -19.29 17.56 -46.85
N ASP A 63 -19.41 18.01 -45.60
CA ASP A 63 -20.65 18.65 -45.15
C ASP A 63 -20.59 19.14 -43.70
N THR A 64 -21.21 20.30 -43.54
CA THR A 64 -21.37 21.14 -42.36
C THR A 64 -22.23 20.50 -41.29
N ASN A 65 -21.94 20.78 -40.01
CA ASN A 65 -22.98 21.23 -39.08
C ASN A 65 -22.37 21.92 -37.85
N ALA A 66 -22.83 23.14 -37.63
CA ALA A 66 -22.49 24.02 -36.53
C ALA A 66 -23.48 23.84 -35.38
N TYR A 67 -22.99 23.60 -34.15
CA TYR A 67 -23.71 23.96 -32.92
C TYR A 67 -22.73 24.30 -31.78
N ALA A 68 -22.82 25.55 -31.34
CA ALA A 68 -22.61 26.10 -30.00
C ALA A 68 -21.27 25.85 -29.25
N GLN A 69 -20.44 26.91 -29.22
CA GLN A 69 -19.41 27.12 -28.19
C GLN A 69 -20.04 27.33 -26.80
N PRO A 70 -19.37 26.87 -25.73
CA PRO A 70 -19.27 27.65 -24.50
C PRO A 70 -17.85 28.19 -24.32
N GLN A 71 -17.80 29.36 -23.71
CA GLN A 71 -16.69 30.27 -23.69
C GLN A 71 -15.53 29.78 -22.81
N THR A 72 -14.34 30.02 -23.33
CA THR A 72 -13.02 29.97 -22.72
C THR A 72 -12.99 30.61 -21.32
N GLY A 73 -12.90 29.74 -20.30
CA GLY A 73 -12.27 30.07 -19.03
C GLY A 73 -10.79 29.70 -19.13
N ASP A 74 -9.94 30.68 -18.88
CA ASP A 74 -8.49 30.72 -18.96
C ASP A 74 -7.79 29.44 -18.44
N VAL A 75 -7.47 28.50 -19.34
CA VAL A 75 -6.55 27.39 -19.06
C VAL A 75 -5.16 27.91 -19.40
N THR A 76 -4.46 28.41 -18.38
CA THR A 76 -3.03 28.67 -18.50
C THR A 76 -2.33 27.35 -18.81
N GLN A 77 -1.57 27.38 -19.90
CA GLN A 77 -0.77 26.29 -20.43
C GLN A 77 0.34 25.90 -19.42
N GLU A 78 0.06 24.96 -18.52
CA GLU A 78 1.11 24.06 -18.05
C GLU A 78 1.20 22.94 -19.09
N ALA A 79 2.25 22.96 -19.92
CA ALA A 79 2.57 21.80 -20.73
C ALA A 79 2.70 20.60 -19.78
N GLU A 80 1.80 19.62 -19.89
CA GLU A 80 1.81 18.45 -19.01
C GLU A 80 3.19 17.79 -19.09
N ASN A 81 3.96 17.88 -17.99
CA ASN A 81 5.23 17.18 -17.85
C ASN A 81 4.92 15.69 -17.79
N THR A 82 4.83 15.07 -18.96
CA THR A 82 4.56 13.63 -19.11
C THR A 82 5.83 12.88 -19.49
N MET A 83 5.94 11.65 -19.03
CA MET A 83 6.98 10.70 -19.40
C MET A 83 6.40 9.57 -20.24
N GLU A 84 7.17 9.11 -21.23
CA GLU A 84 6.82 7.92 -22.02
C GLU A 84 7.24 6.65 -21.29
N CYS A 85 6.28 5.75 -21.06
CA CYS A 85 6.54 4.45 -20.45
C CYS A 85 5.77 3.33 -21.15
N ASN A 86 6.30 2.10 -21.03
CA ASN A 86 5.60 0.92 -21.48
C ASN A 86 4.61 0.50 -20.40
N ILE A 87 3.33 0.37 -20.75
CA ILE A 87 2.31 -0.11 -19.82
C ILE A 87 2.08 -1.60 -20.02
N TYR A 88 2.17 -2.32 -18.92
CA TYR A 88 1.64 -3.67 -18.80
C TYR A 88 0.19 -3.59 -18.29
N THR A 89 -0.75 -4.23 -19.00
CA THR A 89 -2.14 -4.36 -18.56
C THR A 89 -2.47 -5.82 -18.25
N CYS A 90 -3.00 -6.08 -17.05
CA CYS A 90 -3.51 -7.38 -16.67
C CYS A 90 -4.92 -7.60 -17.21
N THR A 91 -5.13 -8.62 -18.05
CA THR A 91 -6.47 -8.95 -18.57
C THR A 91 -7.39 -9.55 -17.52
N ALA A 92 -6.85 -10.08 -16.42
CA ALA A 92 -7.65 -10.73 -15.39
C ALA A 92 -8.12 -9.79 -14.28
N CYS A 93 -7.40 -8.70 -14.01
CA CYS A 93 -7.73 -7.78 -12.91
C CYS A 93 -7.74 -6.30 -13.30
N GLY A 94 -7.39 -5.98 -14.55
CA GLY A 94 -7.38 -4.61 -15.06
C GLY A 94 -6.18 -3.77 -14.60
N ALA A 95 -5.25 -4.36 -13.84
CA ALA A 95 -4.08 -3.65 -13.35
C ALA A 95 -3.24 -3.07 -14.48
N GLU A 96 -2.83 -1.81 -14.35
CA GLU A 96 -1.94 -1.14 -15.28
C GLU A 96 -0.66 -0.72 -14.57
N LEU A 97 0.47 -1.35 -14.89
CA LEU A 97 1.77 -0.98 -14.34
C LEU A 97 2.66 -0.42 -15.44
N SER A 98 3.30 0.69 -15.16
CA SER A 98 4.40 1.19 -15.98
C SER A 98 5.67 0.39 -15.70
N VAL A 99 6.36 0.04 -16.78
CA VAL A 99 7.63 -0.70 -16.76
C VAL A 99 8.69 0.18 -17.39
N ASN A 100 9.78 0.40 -16.67
CA ASN A 100 10.95 1.08 -17.20
C ASN A 100 12.16 0.13 -17.17
N GLY A 101 12.51 -0.46 -18.32
CA GLY A 101 13.65 -1.38 -18.43
C GLY A 101 13.29 -2.77 -18.94
N VAL A 102 14.10 -3.75 -18.52
CA VAL A 102 14.10 -5.13 -19.03
C VAL A 102 13.21 -6.07 -18.19
N GLU A 103 12.62 -5.59 -17.10
CA GLU A 103 11.86 -6.43 -16.17
C GLU A 103 10.47 -6.80 -16.74
N ALA A 104 10.42 -7.93 -17.45
CA ALA A 104 9.18 -8.56 -17.89
C ALA A 104 8.80 -9.70 -16.94
N SER A 105 7.76 -9.51 -16.11
CA SER A 105 7.22 -10.57 -15.26
C SER A 105 6.31 -11.49 -16.05
N THR A 106 6.37 -12.80 -15.81
CA THR A 106 5.37 -13.75 -16.34
C THR A 106 4.05 -13.74 -15.56
N PHE A 107 3.95 -12.99 -14.44
CA PHE A 107 2.75 -12.91 -13.59
C PHE A 107 2.41 -11.47 -13.19
N CYS A 108 1.11 -11.21 -13.01
CA CYS A 108 0.58 -9.95 -12.48
C CYS A 108 0.98 -9.73 -11.01
N ALA A 109 1.52 -8.54 -10.69
CA ALA A 109 1.91 -8.20 -9.31
C ALA A 109 0.71 -7.99 -8.36
N TYR A 110 -0.49 -7.71 -8.87
CA TYR A 110 -1.70 -7.49 -8.08
C TYR A 110 -2.54 -8.76 -7.87
N CYS A 111 -2.73 -9.60 -8.90
CA CYS A 111 -3.62 -10.77 -8.80
C CYS A 111 -2.93 -12.14 -8.98
N GLY A 112 -1.65 -12.14 -9.38
CA GLY A 112 -0.85 -13.36 -9.58
C GLY A 112 -1.20 -14.19 -10.82
N GLN A 113 -1.98 -13.66 -11.77
CA GLN A 113 -2.33 -14.34 -13.02
C GLN A 113 -1.19 -14.25 -14.06
N PRO A 114 -0.93 -15.31 -14.86
CA PRO A 114 0.16 -15.32 -15.83
C PRO A 114 -0.15 -14.55 -17.12
N THR A 115 -1.42 -14.24 -17.37
CA THR A 115 -1.84 -13.60 -18.62
C THR A 115 -1.56 -12.10 -18.54
N ILE A 116 -0.48 -11.69 -19.20
CA ILE A 116 -0.06 -10.31 -19.28
C ILE A 116 -0.06 -9.83 -20.74
N VAL A 117 -0.55 -8.61 -20.98
CA VAL A 117 -0.51 -7.98 -22.30
C VAL A 117 0.33 -6.72 -22.20
N PHE A 118 1.36 -6.63 -23.03
CA PHE A 118 2.13 -5.41 -23.19
C PHE A 118 1.36 -4.46 -24.08
N SER A 119 0.94 -3.32 -23.52
CA SER A 119 0.33 -2.22 -24.24
C SER A 119 1.41 -1.30 -24.79
N ARG A 120 1.04 -0.50 -25.80
CA ARG A 120 1.92 0.49 -26.44
C ARG A 120 2.35 1.59 -25.45
N VAL A 121 3.39 2.33 -25.84
CA VAL A 121 3.90 3.50 -25.11
C VAL A 121 2.75 4.44 -24.73
N SER A 122 2.66 4.77 -23.45
CA SER A 122 1.72 5.76 -22.89
C SER A 122 2.48 6.95 -22.32
N LYS A 123 1.83 8.11 -22.34
CA LYS A 123 2.29 9.31 -21.67
C LYS A 123 1.67 9.36 -20.28
N GLU A 124 2.52 9.19 -19.26
CA GLU A 124 2.12 9.28 -17.87
C GLU A 124 2.55 10.61 -17.28
N LEU A 125 1.75 11.17 -16.38
CA LEU A 125 2.15 12.34 -15.63
C LEU A 125 3.42 12.03 -14.83
N MET A 126 4.42 12.90 -14.96
CA MET A 126 5.66 12.78 -14.22
C MET A 126 5.42 13.13 -12.75
N PRO A 127 5.80 12.27 -11.80
CA PRO A 127 5.78 12.61 -10.38
C PRO A 127 6.68 13.80 -10.09
N LYS A 128 6.33 14.61 -9.08
CA LYS A 128 7.23 15.67 -8.60
C LYS A 128 8.36 15.10 -7.76
N TYR A 129 8.06 14.04 -7.01
CA TYR A 129 8.99 13.44 -6.07
C TYR A 129 8.97 11.91 -6.06
N ILE A 130 10.02 11.34 -5.49
CA ILE A 130 10.16 9.90 -5.25
C ILE A 130 10.84 9.64 -3.90
N VAL A 131 10.37 8.63 -3.19
CA VAL A 131 11.10 8.05 -2.06
C VAL A 131 11.86 6.83 -2.60
N PRO A 132 13.20 6.83 -2.68
CA PRO A 132 13.92 5.71 -3.25
C PRO A 132 13.73 4.42 -2.43
N PHE A 133 13.73 3.27 -3.11
CA PHE A 133 13.90 1.99 -2.41
C PHE A 133 15.18 2.02 -1.59
N ARG A 134 15.12 1.46 -0.38
CA ARG A 134 16.26 1.21 0.51
C ARG A 134 16.42 -0.27 0.83
N ILE A 135 15.29 -0.97 0.95
CA ILE A 135 15.22 -2.41 1.21
C ILE A 135 15.40 -3.14 -0.11
N GLN A 136 16.40 -4.01 -0.18
CA GLN A 136 16.63 -4.88 -1.32
C GLN A 136 15.63 -6.05 -1.36
N LYS A 137 15.52 -6.70 -2.52
CA LYS A 137 14.56 -7.79 -2.75
C LYS A 137 14.76 -8.96 -1.79
N ASP A 138 16.01 -9.35 -1.55
CA ASP A 138 16.40 -10.43 -0.63
C ASP A 138 15.98 -10.12 0.82
N GLN A 139 16.16 -8.89 1.27
CA GLN A 139 15.74 -8.42 2.59
C GLN A 139 14.22 -8.46 2.73
N ALA A 140 13.48 -8.03 1.70
CA ALA A 140 12.01 -8.12 1.69
C ALA A 140 11.53 -9.57 1.75
N VAL A 141 12.12 -10.45 0.94
CA VAL A 141 11.85 -11.90 0.94
C VAL A 141 12.10 -12.50 2.32
N ASN A 142 13.23 -12.18 2.95
CA ASN A 142 13.57 -12.69 4.27
C ASN A 142 12.60 -12.20 5.35
N GLY A 143 12.22 -10.92 5.32
CA GLY A 143 11.19 -10.37 6.21
C GLY A 143 9.84 -11.07 6.07
N ILE A 144 9.42 -11.39 4.84
CA ILE A 144 8.19 -12.14 4.60
C ILE A 144 8.32 -13.58 5.13
N ARG A 145 9.42 -14.28 4.82
CA ARG A 145 9.67 -15.64 5.34
C ARG A 145 9.63 -15.68 6.87
N GLU A 146 10.26 -14.73 7.54
CA GLU A 146 10.24 -14.63 9.00
C GLU A 146 8.81 -14.45 9.53
N LYS A 147 8.04 -13.55 8.91
CA LYS A 147 6.63 -13.30 9.28
C LYS A 147 5.77 -14.55 9.10
N LEU A 148 5.92 -15.26 7.98
CA LEU A 148 5.18 -16.49 7.68
C LEU A 148 5.60 -17.65 8.60
N ASN A 149 6.87 -17.75 8.94
CA ASN A 149 7.40 -18.81 9.80
C ASN A 149 6.92 -18.70 11.24
N LYS A 150 6.72 -17.47 11.76
CA LYS A 150 6.07 -17.23 13.06
C LYS A 150 4.64 -17.77 13.14
N GLY A 151 3.95 -17.92 12.00
CA GLY A 151 2.60 -18.47 11.95
C GLY A 151 2.56 -19.99 11.99
N PHE A 152 2.07 -20.58 13.09
CA PHE A 152 1.96 -22.04 13.24
C PHE A 152 0.98 -22.66 12.23
N PHE A 153 -0.16 -22.01 12.00
CA PHE A 153 -1.23 -22.50 11.12
C PHE A 153 -1.05 -22.10 9.66
N VAL A 154 0.07 -21.51 9.26
CA VAL A 154 0.29 -21.13 7.85
C VAL A 154 0.59 -22.39 7.01
N PRO A 155 -0.08 -22.59 5.86
CA PRO A 155 0.22 -23.66 4.91
C PRO A 155 1.70 -23.69 4.48
N ARG A 156 2.27 -24.88 4.30
CA ARG A 156 3.68 -25.04 3.91
C ARG A 156 3.97 -24.47 2.51
N GLU A 157 3.03 -24.62 1.59
CA GLU A 157 3.10 -24.06 0.22
C GLU A 157 3.28 -22.53 0.23
N ILE A 158 2.65 -21.84 1.19
CA ILE A 158 2.78 -20.38 1.34
C ILE A 158 4.12 -20.01 1.97
N LYS A 159 4.63 -20.82 2.92
CA LYS A 159 5.95 -20.60 3.54
C LYS A 159 7.09 -20.77 2.53
N ASN A 160 6.92 -21.69 1.57
CA ASN A 160 7.90 -22.04 0.55
C ASN A 160 7.60 -21.35 -0.78
N PHE A 161 7.40 -20.03 -0.75
CA PHE A 161 7.10 -19.26 -1.95
C PHE A 161 8.36 -19.00 -2.81
N GLU A 162 8.12 -18.86 -4.11
CA GLU A 162 9.11 -18.47 -5.13
C GLU A 162 9.50 -17.01 -4.99
N VAL A 163 10.80 -16.71 -5.06
CA VAL A 163 11.34 -15.34 -4.88
C VAL A 163 10.88 -14.40 -6.00
N GLU A 164 10.60 -14.94 -7.17
CA GLU A 164 10.12 -14.28 -8.38
C GLU A 164 8.73 -13.65 -8.20
N ARG A 165 7.97 -14.10 -7.18
CA ARG A 165 6.66 -13.54 -6.81
C ARG A 165 6.76 -12.25 -6.02
N VAL A 166 7.95 -11.89 -5.55
CA VAL A 166 8.22 -10.64 -4.86
C VAL A 166 8.65 -9.59 -5.89
N ARG A 167 7.88 -8.51 -6.01
CA ARG A 167 8.07 -7.45 -6.99
C ARG A 167 8.15 -6.09 -6.32
N GLY A 168 9.13 -5.28 -6.73
CA GLY A 168 9.24 -3.91 -6.24
C GLY A 168 8.35 -3.02 -7.10
N ILE A 169 7.42 -2.33 -6.45
CA ILE A 169 6.48 -1.41 -7.09
C ILE A 169 6.57 -0.06 -6.40
N TYR A 170 6.75 0.99 -7.19
CA TYR A 170 6.47 2.35 -6.75
C TYR A 170 4.96 2.59 -6.82
N VAL A 171 4.37 2.83 -5.65
CA VAL A 171 2.95 3.12 -5.51
C VAL A 171 2.74 4.64 -5.61
N PRO A 172 1.73 5.11 -6.37
CA PRO A 172 1.42 6.52 -6.48
C PRO A 172 0.77 7.05 -5.20
N TYR A 173 1.24 8.21 -4.73
CA TYR A 173 0.67 8.94 -3.60
C TYR A 173 0.53 10.43 -3.93
N PHE A 174 -0.49 11.05 -3.36
CA PHE A 174 -0.51 12.50 -3.16
C PHE A 174 -0.05 12.85 -1.75
N LEU A 175 0.86 13.83 -1.67
CA LEU A 175 1.35 14.40 -0.43
C LEU A 175 0.62 15.72 -0.18
N PHE A 176 -0.28 15.74 0.81
CA PHE A 176 -1.09 16.91 1.13
C PHE A 176 -0.47 17.73 2.25
N ASP A 177 -0.38 19.03 2.02
CA ASP A 177 -0.16 20.01 3.09
C ASP A 177 -1.51 20.57 3.51
N VAL A 178 -1.88 20.37 4.78
CA VAL A 178 -3.19 20.74 5.31
C VAL A 178 -3.02 21.68 6.49
N TYR A 179 -3.50 22.92 6.34
CA TYR A 179 -3.75 23.78 7.47
C TYR A 179 -5.05 23.34 8.14
N TYR A 180 -5.03 23.09 9.44
CA TYR A 180 -6.19 22.62 10.19
C TYR A 180 -6.32 23.42 11.49
N TYR A 181 -7.51 23.92 11.74
CA TYR A 181 -7.89 24.65 12.95
C TYR A 181 -9.18 24.04 13.50
N ASP A 182 -9.26 23.82 14.81
CA ASP A 182 -10.48 23.32 15.43
C ASP A 182 -10.59 23.78 16.89
N HIS A 183 -11.82 24.11 17.27
CA HIS A 183 -12.23 24.37 18.64
C HIS A 183 -13.01 23.16 19.17
N GLN A 184 -12.43 22.47 20.16
CA GLN A 184 -12.93 21.22 20.70
C GLN A 184 -13.34 21.35 22.16
N ARG A 185 -14.52 20.82 22.48
CA ARG A 185 -14.98 20.57 23.85
C ARG A 185 -14.74 19.11 24.19
N LEU A 186 -13.82 18.85 25.12
CA LEU A 186 -13.49 17.51 25.57
C LEU A 186 -14.10 17.23 26.94
N LYS A 187 -14.44 15.96 27.18
CA LYS A 187 -14.83 15.42 28.49
C LYS A 187 -13.86 14.34 28.89
N GLY A 188 -13.33 14.42 30.11
CA GLY A 188 -12.41 13.44 30.66
C GLY A 188 -12.65 13.20 32.14
N THR A 189 -12.11 12.09 32.64
CA THR A 189 -12.15 11.70 34.06
C THR A 189 -10.86 12.10 34.75
N VAL A 190 -10.96 12.73 35.92
CA VAL A 190 -9.81 13.18 36.72
C VAL A 190 -9.95 12.64 38.14
N GLY A 191 -8.82 12.32 38.78
CA GLY A 191 -8.77 11.69 40.09
C GLY A 191 -8.77 10.16 40.03
N SER A 192 -8.70 9.53 41.21
CA SER A 192 -8.63 8.07 41.36
C SER A 192 -9.62 7.56 42.42
N GLY A 193 -9.97 6.28 42.35
CA GLY A 193 -10.88 5.63 43.28
C GLY A 193 -12.22 6.35 43.42
N LYS A 194 -12.60 6.64 44.67
CA LYS A 194 -13.85 7.33 45.03
C LYS A 194 -13.87 8.82 44.66
N HIS A 195 -12.72 9.40 44.26
CA HIS A 195 -12.60 10.82 43.90
C HIS A 195 -12.60 11.06 42.38
N LYS A 196 -13.03 10.08 41.57
CA LYS A 196 -13.21 10.27 40.13
C LYS A 196 -14.28 11.32 39.85
N LYS A 197 -13.91 12.35 39.09
CA LYS A 197 -14.81 13.41 38.66
C LYS A 197 -14.70 13.61 37.15
N THR A 198 -15.84 13.84 36.52
CA THR A 198 -15.92 14.29 35.13
C THR A 198 -15.52 15.76 35.06
N LYS A 199 -14.55 16.09 34.20
CA LYS A 199 -14.21 17.48 33.85
C LYS A 199 -14.41 17.72 32.36
N TYR A 200 -14.78 18.95 32.04
CA TYR A 200 -14.84 19.45 30.69
C TYR A 200 -13.64 20.34 30.43
N PHE A 201 -13.08 20.24 29.23
CA PHE A 201 -11.95 21.02 28.76
C PHE A 201 -12.32 21.68 27.45
N LEU A 202 -12.02 22.97 27.33
CA LEU A 202 -12.06 23.68 26.06
C LEU A 202 -10.63 23.76 25.54
N ARG A 203 -10.44 23.40 24.28
CA ARG A 203 -9.16 23.44 23.60
C ARG A 203 -9.38 24.01 22.21
N GLU A 204 -8.48 24.89 21.83
CA GLU A 204 -8.42 25.50 20.52
C GLU A 204 -6.97 25.39 20.05
N ALA A 205 -6.79 24.95 18.81
CA ALA A 205 -5.47 24.87 18.21
C ALA A 205 -5.56 25.01 16.69
N GLU A 206 -4.49 25.54 16.12
CA GLU A 206 -4.18 25.48 14.70
C GLU A 206 -2.89 24.69 14.50
N CYS A 207 -2.80 23.99 13.39
CA CYS A 207 -1.62 23.24 13.03
C CYS A 207 -1.50 23.17 11.50
N GLU A 208 -0.26 23.24 11.01
CA GLU A 208 0.05 22.92 9.63
C GLU A 208 0.63 21.51 9.54
N PHE A 209 -0.15 20.61 8.96
CA PHE A 209 0.27 19.25 8.69
C PHE A 209 0.95 19.21 7.34
N LYS A 210 2.18 18.71 7.32
CA LYS A 210 2.98 18.60 6.11
C LYS A 210 2.99 17.17 5.59
N ARG A 211 2.84 17.03 4.27
CA ARG A 211 2.99 15.77 3.52
C ARG A 211 2.18 14.60 4.09
N ILE A 212 0.90 14.84 4.37
CA ILE A 212 -0.05 13.77 4.66
C ILE A 212 -0.14 12.87 3.43
N THR A 213 0.24 11.61 3.60
CA THR A 213 0.25 10.60 2.55
C THR A 213 -1.15 10.04 2.31
N CYS A 214 -1.57 10.04 1.04
CA CYS A 214 -2.74 9.36 0.55
C CYS A 214 -2.36 8.58 -0.72
N ASP A 215 -2.55 7.26 -0.73
CA ASP A 215 -2.29 6.48 -1.94
C ASP A 215 -3.33 6.84 -3.01
N ALA A 216 -2.87 6.81 -4.26
CA ALA A 216 -3.66 7.21 -5.43
C ALA A 216 -3.89 6.03 -6.38
N SER A 217 -4.01 4.83 -5.82
CA SER A 217 -4.26 3.57 -6.54
C SER A 217 -5.54 2.93 -6.02
N LYS A 218 -6.59 2.85 -6.84
CA LYS A 218 -7.85 2.19 -6.46
C LYS A 218 -7.70 0.67 -6.30
N GLN A 219 -6.64 0.09 -6.89
CA GLN A 219 -6.35 -1.33 -6.76
C GLN A 219 -5.77 -1.67 -5.40
N LEU A 220 -5.02 -0.75 -4.80
CA LEU A 220 -4.50 -0.91 -3.46
C LEU A 220 -5.60 -0.60 -2.44
N ASN A 221 -5.71 -1.42 -1.40
CA ASN A 221 -6.66 -1.14 -0.34
C ASN A 221 -6.08 -0.07 0.60
N ASP A 222 -6.83 1.00 0.87
CA ASP A 222 -6.43 2.12 1.73
C ASP A 222 -5.99 1.65 3.13
N GLU A 223 -6.64 0.65 3.74
CA GLU A 223 -6.22 0.14 5.05
C GLU A 223 -4.87 -0.60 4.95
N SER A 224 -4.58 -1.26 3.82
CA SER A 224 -3.29 -1.91 3.56
C SER A 224 -2.17 -0.89 3.32
N SER A 225 -2.40 0.16 2.53
CA SER A 225 -1.44 1.25 2.30
C SER A 225 -1.12 1.99 3.61
N GLN A 226 -2.14 2.34 4.40
CA GLN A 226 -1.99 3.00 5.70
C GLN A 226 -1.26 2.12 6.72
N ARG A 227 -1.44 0.80 6.68
CA ARG A 227 -0.69 -0.12 7.54
C ARG A 227 0.76 -0.25 7.12
N LEU A 228 1.11 0.06 5.86
CA LEU A 228 2.48 0.00 5.35
C LEU A 228 3.34 1.16 5.86
N GLU A 229 2.71 2.29 6.16
CA GLU A 229 3.31 3.46 6.81
C GLU A 229 3.87 3.16 8.20
N PRO A 230 4.81 3.97 8.73
CA PRO A 230 5.27 5.27 8.22
C PRO A 230 6.34 5.18 7.12
N TYR A 231 6.36 6.20 6.26
CA TYR A 231 7.51 6.53 5.41
C TYR A 231 8.25 7.73 6.00
N ASP A 232 9.58 7.68 6.00
CA ASP A 232 10.42 8.84 6.27
C ASP A 232 10.50 9.69 5.01
N LEU A 233 9.71 10.77 4.98
CA LEU A 233 9.66 11.69 3.86
C LEU A 233 10.81 12.72 3.87
N ARG A 234 11.70 12.72 4.89
CA ARG A 234 12.86 13.61 4.91
C ARG A 234 13.89 13.25 3.84
N VAL A 235 13.88 12.01 3.36
CA VAL A 235 14.77 11.49 2.32
C VAL A 235 14.13 11.50 0.92
N ILE A 236 12.97 12.15 0.77
CA ILE A 236 12.32 12.28 -0.53
C ILE A 236 13.23 13.08 -1.49
N LYS A 237 13.31 12.66 -2.75
CA LYS A 237 14.10 13.31 -3.80
C LYS A 237 13.17 13.84 -4.90
N PRO A 238 13.57 14.89 -5.65
CA PRO A 238 12.96 15.19 -6.94
C PRO A 238 12.93 13.93 -7.81
N PHE A 239 11.86 13.76 -8.58
CA PHE A 239 11.73 12.58 -9.43
C PHE A 239 12.77 12.60 -10.57
N GLU A 240 13.43 11.45 -10.75
CA GLU A 240 14.29 11.16 -11.90
C GLU A 240 13.95 9.75 -12.41
N ALA A 241 13.82 9.58 -13.73
CA ALA A 241 13.23 8.38 -14.32
C ALA A 241 13.99 7.08 -14.03
N GLY A 242 15.31 7.15 -13.81
CA GLY A 242 16.09 5.93 -13.60
C GLY A 242 15.98 5.34 -12.19
N TYR A 243 15.34 6.03 -11.23
CA TYR A 243 14.87 5.38 -10.00
C TYR A 243 13.84 4.27 -10.27
N LEU A 244 13.17 4.32 -11.42
CA LEU A 244 12.25 3.27 -11.88
C LEU A 244 12.98 2.10 -12.54
N SER A 245 14.28 2.19 -12.78
CA SER A 245 15.01 1.13 -13.47
C SER A 245 15.14 -0.11 -12.57
N GLY A 246 14.56 -1.23 -13.01
CA GLY A 246 14.47 -2.46 -12.22
C GLY A 246 13.27 -2.51 -11.27
N PHE A 247 12.31 -1.58 -11.41
CA PHE A 247 11.09 -1.53 -10.62
C PHE A 247 9.86 -1.26 -11.50
N TYR A 248 8.70 -1.75 -11.07
CA TYR A 248 7.41 -1.33 -11.62
C TYR A 248 7.00 0.00 -10.97
N ALA A 249 6.21 0.80 -11.67
CA ALA A 249 5.46 1.88 -11.06
C ALA A 249 3.98 1.76 -11.39
N ASP A 250 3.14 1.80 -10.37
CA ASP A 250 1.69 1.78 -10.55
C ASP A 250 1.19 3.14 -11.03
N ARG A 251 0.11 3.12 -11.81
CA ARG A 251 -0.49 4.34 -12.35
C ARG A 251 -1.40 4.96 -11.31
N TYR A 252 -1.34 6.29 -11.19
CA TYR A 252 -2.32 6.98 -10.38
C TYR A 252 -3.67 6.98 -11.11
N ASP A 253 -4.73 6.57 -10.42
CA ASP A 253 -6.09 6.49 -10.97
C ASP A 253 -7.10 7.26 -10.11
N MET A 254 -6.61 7.96 -9.07
CA MET A 254 -7.34 8.90 -8.23
C MET A 254 -6.71 10.29 -8.28
N THR A 255 -7.53 11.33 -8.43
CA THR A 255 -7.07 12.72 -8.41
C THR A 255 -6.91 13.24 -6.98
N ASP A 256 -6.12 14.30 -6.82
CA ASP A 256 -5.97 15.06 -5.57
C ASP A 256 -7.33 15.51 -4.99
N LYS A 257 -8.25 15.95 -5.86
CA LYS A 257 -9.63 16.33 -5.48
C LYS A 257 -10.39 15.16 -4.86
N GLN A 258 -10.27 13.96 -5.42
CA GLN A 258 -10.90 12.76 -4.88
C GLN A 258 -10.30 12.35 -3.53
N LEU A 259 -9.00 12.58 -3.33
CA LEU A 259 -8.28 12.22 -2.11
C LEU A 259 -8.34 13.30 -1.00
N THR A 260 -8.82 14.51 -1.31
CA THR A 260 -8.90 15.62 -0.34
C THR A 260 -9.68 15.21 0.92
N GLY A 261 -10.81 14.51 0.77
CA GLY A 261 -11.59 14.03 1.92
C GLY A 261 -10.81 13.04 2.79
N VAL A 262 -10.03 12.16 2.17
CA VAL A 262 -9.17 11.18 2.87
C VAL A 262 -8.05 11.91 3.63
N ALA A 263 -7.39 12.87 2.99
CA ALA A 263 -6.32 13.67 3.60
C ALA A 263 -6.82 14.47 4.80
N VAL A 264 -7.98 15.12 4.68
CA VAL A 264 -8.60 15.87 5.78
C VAL A 264 -9.05 14.95 6.90
N GLY A 265 -9.61 13.77 6.58
CA GLY A 265 -9.98 12.77 7.59
C GLY A 265 -8.77 12.26 8.40
N ARG A 266 -7.65 12.00 7.73
CA ARG A 266 -6.38 11.63 8.37
C ARG A 266 -5.83 12.75 9.24
N THR A 267 -5.84 13.97 8.72
CA THR A 267 -5.43 15.19 9.46
C THR A 267 -6.27 15.37 10.72
N LYS A 268 -7.59 15.25 10.60
CA LYS A 268 -8.51 15.31 11.74
C LYS A 268 -8.18 14.24 12.79
N ALA A 269 -7.96 13.00 12.39
CA ALA A 269 -7.65 11.93 13.33
C ALA A 269 -6.35 12.21 14.12
N MET A 270 -5.31 12.70 13.44
CA MET A 270 -4.05 13.11 14.08
C MET A 270 -4.25 14.30 15.02
N PHE A 271 -4.98 15.33 14.58
CA PHE A 271 -5.29 16.51 15.39
C PHE A 271 -6.08 16.13 16.66
N ASP A 272 -7.15 15.35 16.51
CA ASP A 272 -7.99 14.85 17.61
C ASP A 272 -7.17 14.06 18.63
N GLU A 273 -6.21 13.24 18.19
CA GLU A 273 -5.31 12.50 19.09
C GLU A 273 -4.42 13.44 19.91
N GLN A 274 -3.83 14.47 19.29
CA GLN A 274 -3.00 15.44 20.01
C GLN A 274 -3.83 16.29 20.98
N MET A 275 -5.04 16.68 20.60
CA MET A 275 -5.96 17.41 21.48
C MET A 275 -6.32 16.60 22.72
N LYS A 276 -6.62 15.31 22.55
CA LYS A 276 -6.86 14.39 23.68
C LYS A 276 -5.62 14.24 24.58
N ARG A 277 -4.41 14.20 24.01
CA ARG A 277 -3.15 14.12 24.78
C ARG A 277 -2.83 15.41 25.54
N SER A 278 -3.30 16.57 25.06
CA SER A 278 -3.06 17.87 25.71
C SER A 278 -3.77 18.04 27.06
N VAL A 279 -4.77 17.20 27.37
CA VAL A 279 -5.55 17.28 28.61
C VAL A 279 -5.10 16.24 29.63
N ARG A 280 -4.91 16.65 30.89
CA ARG A 280 -4.55 15.75 31.99
C ARG A 280 -5.81 15.04 32.54
N ALA A 281 -6.34 14.09 31.78
CA ALA A 281 -7.51 13.28 32.14
C ALA A 281 -7.45 11.88 31.50
N SER A 282 -8.18 10.92 32.05
CA SER A 282 -8.41 9.60 31.46
C SER A 282 -9.78 9.52 30.78
N ASN A 283 -9.98 8.56 29.87
CA ASN A 283 -11.24 8.39 29.12
C ASN A 283 -11.70 9.69 28.45
N VAL A 284 -10.80 10.31 27.67
CA VAL A 284 -11.06 11.59 27.04
C VAL A 284 -11.86 11.41 25.75
N HIS A 285 -13.00 12.08 25.67
CA HIS A 285 -13.89 12.09 24.51
C HIS A 285 -14.10 13.52 24.02
N ILE A 286 -14.11 13.70 22.70
CA ILE A 286 -14.49 14.96 22.06
C ILE A 286 -16.02 14.96 21.97
N ILE A 287 -16.68 15.97 22.53
CA ILE A 287 -18.15 16.12 22.51
C ILE A 287 -18.58 17.07 21.41
N GLU A 288 -17.86 18.18 21.27
CA GLU A 288 -18.12 19.19 20.24
C GLU A 288 -16.80 19.50 19.52
N SER A 289 -16.89 19.71 18.21
CA SER A 289 -15.78 20.03 17.31
C SER A 289 -16.36 20.92 16.21
N ASN A 290 -15.65 21.99 15.86
CA ASN A 290 -16.01 22.92 14.80
C ASN A 290 -14.76 23.21 13.94
N PRO A 291 -14.37 22.26 13.08
CA PRO A 291 -13.12 22.35 12.36
C PRO A 291 -13.22 23.25 11.12
N SER A 292 -12.11 23.92 10.82
CA SER A 292 -11.84 24.61 9.57
C SER A 292 -10.52 24.12 9.00
N PHE A 293 -10.44 23.91 7.69
CA PHE A 293 -9.23 23.44 7.04
C PHE A 293 -8.99 24.13 5.71
N LYS A 294 -7.73 24.16 5.29
CA LYS A 294 -7.31 24.63 3.97
C LYS A 294 -6.21 23.72 3.44
N ILE A 295 -6.43 23.15 2.25
CA ILE A 295 -5.39 22.46 1.50
C ILE A 295 -4.43 23.52 0.94
N ARG A 296 -3.16 23.41 1.28
CA ARG A 296 -2.10 24.32 0.82
C ARG A 296 -1.46 23.81 -0.46
N ASN A 297 -1.11 22.54 -0.49
CA ASN A 297 -0.50 21.86 -1.63
C ASN A 297 -0.99 20.42 -1.70
N ALA A 298 -0.97 19.86 -2.91
CA ALA A 298 -1.11 18.43 -3.17
C ALA A 298 -0.07 18.04 -4.23
N GLU A 299 0.96 17.29 -3.84
CA GLU A 299 2.09 16.97 -4.72
C GLU A 299 2.12 15.48 -5.02
N TYR A 300 2.18 15.11 -6.30
CA TYR A 300 2.27 13.73 -6.73
C TYR A 300 3.68 13.16 -6.47
N ALA A 301 3.74 12.00 -5.81
CA ALA A 301 4.97 11.31 -5.46
C ALA A 301 4.85 9.78 -5.61
N LEU A 302 5.99 9.13 -5.79
CA LEU A 302 6.11 7.68 -5.83
C LEU A 302 6.77 7.13 -4.57
N LEU A 303 6.14 6.18 -3.90
CA LEU A 303 6.63 5.57 -2.66
C LEU A 303 6.88 4.06 -2.83
N PRO A 304 7.97 3.51 -2.27
CA PRO A 304 8.45 2.19 -2.62
C PRO A 304 7.79 1.09 -1.76
N ALA A 305 7.29 0.04 -2.39
CA ALA A 305 6.72 -1.11 -1.73
C ALA A 305 7.04 -2.42 -2.46
N TRP A 306 7.35 -3.48 -1.70
CA TRP A 306 7.47 -4.82 -2.25
C TRP A 306 6.13 -5.55 -2.14
N PHE A 307 5.68 -6.14 -3.24
CA PHE A 307 4.45 -6.92 -3.34
C PHE A 307 4.83 -8.39 -3.47
N MET A 308 4.31 -9.23 -2.59
CA MET A 308 4.31 -10.68 -2.74
C MET A 308 2.88 -11.15 -2.96
N THR A 309 2.55 -11.48 -4.21
CA THR A 309 1.22 -11.95 -4.57
C THR A 309 1.23 -13.44 -4.93
N PHE A 310 0.32 -14.20 -4.33
CA PHE A 310 0.17 -15.63 -4.60
C PHE A 310 -1.31 -16.04 -4.56
N ARG A 311 -1.62 -17.20 -5.13
CA ARG A 311 -2.98 -17.76 -5.12
C ARG A 311 -3.04 -18.94 -4.17
N TYR A 312 -4.07 -18.99 -3.34
CA TYR A 312 -4.35 -20.11 -2.45
C TYR A 312 -5.84 -20.40 -2.48
N ASN A 313 -6.24 -21.66 -2.75
CA ASN A 313 -7.64 -22.04 -3.00
C ASN A 313 -8.35 -21.15 -4.03
N ASN A 314 -7.64 -20.81 -5.12
CA ASN A 314 -8.12 -19.94 -6.19
C ASN A 314 -8.47 -18.49 -5.76
N GLU A 315 -8.02 -18.04 -4.60
CA GLU A 315 -8.11 -16.64 -4.17
C GLU A 315 -6.71 -16.00 -4.18
N PRO A 316 -6.56 -14.77 -4.71
CA PRO A 316 -5.32 -14.02 -4.64
C PRO A 316 -5.11 -13.41 -3.23
N TYR A 317 -3.88 -13.51 -2.74
CA TYR A 317 -3.41 -12.91 -1.50
C TYR A 317 -2.16 -12.09 -1.77
N THR A 318 -2.11 -10.87 -1.24
CA THR A 318 -0.99 -9.96 -1.41
C THR A 318 -0.42 -9.51 -0.07
N MET A 319 0.83 -9.88 0.19
CA MET A 319 1.62 -9.31 1.30
C MET A 319 2.44 -8.14 0.79
N LEU A 320 2.52 -7.08 1.58
CA LEU A 320 3.26 -5.86 1.28
C LEU A 320 4.45 -5.73 2.22
N VAL A 321 5.55 -5.21 1.71
CA VAL A 321 6.70 -4.79 2.53
C VAL A 321 7.05 -3.36 2.20
N ASN A 322 7.16 -2.51 3.23
CA ASN A 322 7.57 -1.13 3.03
C ASN A 322 9.01 -1.11 2.47
N GLY A 323 9.20 -0.52 1.29
CA GLY A 323 10.47 -0.52 0.57
C GLY A 323 11.57 0.34 1.20
N GLN A 324 11.24 1.09 2.26
CA GLN A 324 12.18 1.88 3.04
C GLN A 324 12.48 1.26 4.42
N THR A 325 11.44 0.75 5.10
CA THR A 325 11.56 0.28 6.50
C THR A 325 11.59 -1.23 6.67
N GLY A 326 11.19 -2.00 5.66
CA GLY A 326 11.10 -3.46 5.73
C GLY A 326 9.87 -3.97 6.49
N LYS A 327 8.96 -3.08 6.91
CA LYS A 327 7.74 -3.45 7.63
C LYS A 327 6.84 -4.32 6.75
N VAL A 328 6.55 -5.54 7.20
CA VAL A 328 5.69 -6.50 6.50
C VAL A 328 4.23 -6.35 6.94
N VAL A 329 3.33 -6.18 5.97
CA VAL A 329 1.88 -6.05 6.12
C VAL A 329 1.18 -7.11 5.30
N GLY A 330 0.08 -7.65 5.83
CA GLY A 330 -0.69 -8.70 5.18
C GLY A 330 -0.81 -9.93 6.07
N ALA A 331 -1.89 -10.68 5.88
CA ALA A 331 -2.19 -11.91 6.56
C ALA A 331 -2.54 -12.99 5.54
N VAL A 332 -2.15 -14.21 5.86
CA VAL A 332 -2.28 -15.36 4.96
C VAL A 332 -3.35 -16.32 5.48
N PRO A 333 -3.99 -17.11 4.59
CA PRO A 333 -4.98 -18.08 5.01
C PRO A 333 -4.34 -19.15 5.91
N PHE A 334 -5.14 -19.70 6.81
CA PHE A 334 -4.72 -20.78 7.70
C PHE A 334 -5.01 -22.15 7.09
N ALA A 335 -4.15 -23.12 7.40
CA ALA A 335 -4.27 -24.51 7.05
C ALA A 335 -5.40 -25.15 7.86
N LYS A 336 -6.63 -25.14 7.32
CA LYS A 336 -7.85 -25.69 7.96
C LYS A 336 -7.61 -27.09 8.54
N LYS A 337 -6.93 -27.98 7.81
CA LYS A 337 -6.61 -29.35 8.26
C LYS A 337 -5.76 -29.38 9.54
N LYS A 338 -4.73 -28.53 9.64
CA LYS A 338 -3.88 -28.44 10.84
C LYS A 338 -4.67 -27.90 12.04
N LEU A 339 -5.50 -26.90 11.79
CA LEU A 339 -6.32 -26.28 12.82
C LEU A 339 -7.34 -27.29 13.37
N ILE A 340 -8.09 -27.98 12.50
CA ILE A 340 -9.05 -29.03 12.91
C ILE A 340 -8.35 -30.15 13.66
N SER A 341 -7.22 -30.66 13.15
CA SER A 341 -6.44 -31.70 13.82
C SER A 341 -6.02 -31.29 15.22
N MET A 342 -5.56 -30.05 15.40
CA MET A 342 -5.22 -29.54 16.72
C MET A 342 -6.44 -29.45 17.65
N PHE A 343 -7.57 -28.94 17.17
CA PHE A 343 -8.80 -28.89 17.95
C PHE A 343 -9.28 -30.29 18.38
N VAL A 344 -9.18 -31.28 17.51
CA VAL A 344 -9.51 -32.68 17.83
C VAL A 344 -8.58 -33.21 18.92
N ILE A 345 -7.26 -32.99 18.81
CA ILE A 345 -6.28 -33.42 19.83
C ILE A 345 -6.56 -32.75 21.17
N ILE A 346 -6.80 -31.43 21.18
CA ILE A 346 -7.14 -30.69 22.39
C ILE A 346 -8.46 -31.18 22.98
N ALA A 347 -9.48 -31.46 22.18
CA ALA A 347 -10.77 -31.96 22.65
C ALA A 347 -10.64 -33.36 23.28
N ILE A 348 -9.83 -34.24 22.70
CA ILE A 348 -9.55 -35.57 23.27
C ILE A 348 -8.81 -35.41 24.61
N LEU A 349 -7.79 -34.57 24.67
CA LEU A 349 -7.03 -34.32 25.90
C LEU A 349 -7.89 -33.69 27.00
N ALA A 350 -8.72 -32.71 26.64
CA ALA A 350 -9.65 -32.06 27.56
C ALA A 350 -10.71 -33.05 28.06
N SER A 351 -11.26 -33.89 27.18
CA SER A 351 -12.20 -34.96 27.56
C SER A 351 -11.56 -35.92 28.56
N PHE A 352 -10.32 -36.36 28.30
CA PHE A 352 -9.56 -37.23 29.20
C PHE A 352 -9.32 -36.58 30.58
N ILE A 353 -8.87 -35.32 30.61
CA ILE A 353 -8.68 -34.57 31.86
C ILE A 353 -10.01 -34.39 32.59
N CYS A 354 -11.10 -34.06 31.89
CA CYS A 354 -12.42 -33.95 32.49
C CYS A 354 -12.88 -35.29 33.10
N THR A 355 -12.66 -36.43 32.43
CA THR A 355 -13.00 -37.75 33.00
C THR A 355 -12.18 -38.06 34.25
N LEU A 356 -10.88 -37.72 34.28
CA LEU A 356 -10.05 -37.87 35.47
C LEU A 356 -10.54 -36.97 36.62
N LEU A 357 -10.83 -35.70 36.35
CA LEU A 357 -11.36 -34.78 37.35
C LEU A 357 -12.73 -35.21 37.87
N MET A 358 -13.63 -35.70 37.00
CA MET A 358 -14.92 -36.24 37.41
C MET A 358 -14.79 -37.50 38.25
N SER A 359 -13.84 -38.39 37.93
CA SER A 359 -13.55 -39.57 38.77
C SER A 359 -13.00 -39.17 40.15
N ALA A 360 -12.14 -38.15 40.22
CA ALA A 360 -11.59 -37.62 41.47
C ALA A 360 -12.65 -36.88 42.31
N LEU A 361 -13.62 -36.21 41.66
CA LEU A 361 -14.76 -35.59 42.31
C LEU A 361 -15.67 -36.63 42.96
N LEU A 362 -15.96 -37.74 42.26
CA LEU A 362 -16.77 -38.84 42.77
C LEU A 362 -16.09 -39.58 43.94
N SER A 363 -14.76 -39.52 44.06
CA SER A 363 -13.98 -40.09 45.17
C SER A 363 -13.77 -39.13 46.36
N SER A 364 -14.45 -37.96 46.39
CA SER A 364 -14.54 -37.05 47.54
C SER A 364 -13.23 -36.40 48.04
N GLU A 365 -12.42 -35.81 47.16
CA GLU A 365 -11.20 -35.05 47.57
C GLU A 365 -10.97 -33.73 46.78
N VAL A 366 -11.98 -33.12 46.14
CA VAL A 366 -11.78 -31.89 45.35
C VAL A 366 -12.72 -30.77 45.77
N ASP A 367 -12.16 -29.66 46.27
CA ASP A 367 -12.89 -28.46 46.66
C ASP A 367 -13.57 -27.79 45.46
N GLY A 368 -14.84 -27.38 45.64
CA GLY A 368 -15.66 -26.72 44.61
C GLY A 368 -15.06 -25.42 44.05
N ASP A 369 -14.17 -24.77 44.80
CA ASP A 369 -13.47 -23.54 44.39
C ASP A 369 -12.57 -23.79 43.17
N ILE A 370 -11.95 -24.98 43.06
CA ILE A 370 -11.07 -25.34 41.94
C ILE A 370 -11.86 -25.35 40.61
N PHE A 371 -13.10 -25.84 40.63
CA PHE A 371 -13.97 -25.84 39.45
C PHE A 371 -14.38 -24.42 39.03
N GLY A 372 -14.63 -23.54 40.00
CA GLY A 372 -14.86 -22.11 39.75
C GLY A 372 -13.69 -21.44 39.05
N PHE A 373 -12.45 -21.69 39.53
CA PHE A 373 -11.24 -21.14 38.91
C PHE A 373 -11.00 -21.67 37.49
N ILE A 374 -11.20 -22.97 37.24
CA ILE A 374 -11.07 -23.56 35.90
C ILE A 374 -12.12 -22.98 34.94
N GLY A 375 -13.37 -22.84 35.39
CA GLY A 375 -14.44 -22.25 34.58
C GLY A 375 -14.16 -20.80 34.19
N ILE A 376 -13.69 -19.99 35.15
CA ILE A 376 -13.31 -18.59 34.92
C ILE A 376 -12.11 -18.51 33.97
N ALA A 377 -11.06 -19.31 34.19
CA ALA A 377 -9.89 -19.36 33.32
C ALA A 377 -10.25 -19.78 31.88
N GLY A 378 -11.12 -20.78 31.72
CA GLY A 378 -11.65 -21.21 30.43
C GLY A 378 -12.42 -20.10 29.71
N PHE A 379 -13.27 -19.37 30.43
CA PHE A 379 -14.03 -18.25 29.87
C PHE A 379 -13.12 -17.09 29.43
N ILE A 380 -12.10 -16.77 30.22
CA ILE A 380 -11.10 -15.75 29.86
C ILE A 380 -10.34 -16.16 28.60
N MET A 381 -9.86 -17.41 28.51
CA MET A 381 -9.17 -17.91 27.32
C MET A 381 -10.08 -17.93 26.08
N TYR A 382 -11.34 -18.29 26.23
CA TYR A 382 -12.32 -18.30 25.12
C TYR A 382 -12.58 -16.88 24.59
N SER A 383 -12.83 -15.91 25.47
CA SER A 383 -13.12 -14.52 25.09
C SER A 383 -11.92 -13.83 24.42
N THR A 384 -10.71 -14.01 24.95
CA THR A 384 -9.48 -13.52 24.29
C THR A 384 -9.20 -14.23 22.98
N GLY A 385 -9.46 -15.54 22.89
CA GLY A 385 -9.34 -16.33 21.67
C GLY A 385 -10.24 -15.83 20.53
N ILE A 386 -11.50 -15.50 20.82
CA ILE A 386 -12.44 -14.95 19.83
C ILE A 386 -11.95 -13.59 19.30
N GLY A 387 -11.51 -12.69 20.18
CA GLY A 387 -11.01 -11.37 19.78
C GLY A 387 -9.80 -11.46 18.84
N ALA A 388 -8.86 -12.35 19.17
CA ALA A 388 -7.71 -12.64 18.31
C ALA A 388 -8.13 -13.24 16.97
N PHE A 389 -9.07 -14.19 16.97
CA PHE A 389 -9.59 -14.81 15.75
C PHE A 389 -10.27 -13.81 14.82
N ASN A 390 -11.13 -12.94 15.35
CA ASN A 390 -11.81 -11.91 14.57
C ASN A 390 -10.82 -10.92 13.96
N SER A 391 -9.79 -10.54 14.72
CA SER A 391 -8.71 -9.66 14.24
C SER A 391 -7.93 -10.31 13.09
N VAL A 392 -7.59 -11.59 13.22
CA VAL A 392 -6.91 -12.36 12.15
C VAL A 392 -7.80 -12.47 10.91
N LYS A 393 -9.11 -12.76 11.08
CA LYS A 393 -10.06 -12.84 9.97
C LYS A 393 -10.15 -11.52 9.20
N LYS A 394 -10.29 -10.39 9.90
CA LYS A 394 -10.27 -9.05 9.27
C LYS A 394 -8.98 -8.83 8.49
N ASN A 395 -7.83 -9.18 9.07
CA ASN A 395 -6.54 -9.01 8.40
C ASN A 395 -6.40 -9.87 7.13
N ILE A 396 -6.96 -11.08 7.14
CA ILE A 396 -7.00 -11.95 5.95
C ILE A 396 -7.88 -11.31 4.87
N GLU A 397 -9.04 -10.76 5.22
CA GLU A 397 -9.93 -10.07 4.27
C GLU A 397 -9.25 -8.87 3.59
N LEU A 398 -8.43 -8.11 4.32
CA LEU A 398 -7.63 -7.01 3.74
C LEU A 398 -6.55 -7.47 2.76
N THR A 399 -6.09 -8.71 2.92
CA THR A 399 -5.03 -9.31 2.09
C THR A 399 -5.63 -10.05 0.90
N LYS A 400 -6.90 -10.47 0.99
CA LYS A 400 -7.65 -10.95 -0.15
C LYS A 400 -7.87 -9.79 -1.11
N ALA A 401 -7.53 -9.99 -2.38
CA ALA A 401 -7.74 -8.98 -3.42
C ALA A 401 -9.24 -8.89 -3.84
N GLN A 402 -10.18 -8.84 -2.87
CA GLN A 402 -11.62 -8.82 -3.14
C GLN A 402 -12.06 -7.56 -3.90
N LYS A 403 -11.34 -6.43 -3.75
CA LYS A 403 -11.59 -5.22 -4.54
C LYS A 403 -11.12 -5.33 -6.00
N THR A 404 -10.14 -6.19 -6.30
CA THR A 404 -9.50 -6.26 -7.64
C THR A 404 -10.35 -7.01 -8.68
N ASN A 405 -11.20 -7.95 -8.26
CA ASN A 405 -12.14 -8.62 -9.18
C ASN A 405 -13.36 -7.74 -9.54
N ARG A 406 -13.73 -6.77 -8.69
CA ARG A 406 -14.83 -5.85 -8.99
C ARG A 406 -14.42 -4.84 -10.07
N PHE A 407 -13.17 -4.43 -10.06
CA PHE A 407 -12.59 -3.44 -10.98
C PHE A 407 -12.73 -3.77 -12.47
N VAL A 408 -12.55 -5.04 -12.84
CA VAL A 408 -12.73 -5.50 -14.23
C VAL A 408 -14.17 -5.38 -14.66
N ARG A 409 -15.11 -5.66 -13.75
CA ARG A 409 -16.54 -5.56 -14.04
C ARG A 409 -16.97 -4.11 -14.19
N ASP A 410 -16.52 -3.25 -13.29
CA ASP A 410 -16.87 -1.81 -13.31
C ASP A 410 -16.32 -1.13 -14.59
N ARG A 411 -15.12 -1.48 -15.07
CA ARG A 411 -14.56 -0.96 -16.35
C ARG A 411 -15.21 -1.53 -17.61
N GLN A 412 -15.87 -2.69 -17.54
CA GLN A 412 -16.66 -3.24 -18.64
C GLN A 412 -18.06 -2.61 -18.70
N GLU A 413 -18.51 -1.97 -17.63
CA GLU A 413 -19.79 -1.27 -17.56
C GLU A 413 -19.65 0.23 -17.90
N ASP A 414 -18.45 0.81 -17.77
CA ASP A 414 -18.12 2.22 -18.09
C ASP A 414 -17.59 2.45 -19.53
N ASN A 415 -17.43 1.40 -20.35
CA ASN A 415 -17.14 1.46 -21.80
C ASN A 415 -18.35 0.94 -22.59
#